data_AF-A0A967RHR0-F1
#
_entry.id   AF-A0A967RHR0-F1
#
_cell.length_a   1.000
_cell.length_b   1.000
_cell.length_c   1.000
_cell.angle_alpha   90.00
_cell.angle_beta   90.00
_cell.angle_gamma   90.00
#
_symmetry.space_group_name_H-M   'P 1'
#
loop_
_entity.id
_entity.type
_entity.pdbx_description
1 polymer ?
#
loop_
_entity_poly.entity_id
_entity_poly.type
_entity_poly.pdbx_seq_one_letter_code
_entity_poly.pdbx_strand_id
1 'polypeptide(L)' 'LGMLDFVGLADKSDTEVESLSLGEQKLLEIARALAAKPKLLLLDEPGAGLNDREMENLGEIIFKN' A
#
# COMPACT_ATOMS: atom_id res chain seq x y z
N LEU A 1 0.99 1.26 14.65
CA LEU A 1 0.63 0.38 13.53
C LEU A 1 -0.41 0.98 12.56
N GLY A 2 -1.15 2.04 12.91
CA GLY A 2 -2.33 2.48 12.16
C GLY A 2 -2.27 2.60 10.63
N MET A 3 -1.14 2.98 10.02
CA MET A 3 -1.01 2.97 8.55
C MET A 3 -0.76 1.58 7.96
N LEU A 4 -0.06 0.71 8.68
CA LEU A 4 0.08 -0.71 8.31
C LEU A 4 -1.25 -1.44 8.50
N ASP A 5 -2.00 -1.14 9.58
CA ASP A 5 -3.37 -1.65 9.76
C ASP A 5 -4.28 -1.23 8.60
N PHE A 6 -4.20 0.05 8.20
CA PHE A 6 -4.99 0.60 7.10
C PHE A 6 -4.76 -0.11 5.75
N VAL A 7 -3.52 -0.48 5.45
CA VAL A 7 -3.18 -1.21 4.22
C VAL A 7 -3.15 -2.74 4.40
N GLY A 8 -3.54 -3.26 5.56
CA GLY A 8 -3.60 -4.70 5.83
C GLY A 8 -2.24 -5.40 5.99
N LEU A 9 -1.20 -4.68 6.44
CA LEU A 9 0.17 -5.20 6.64
C LEU A 9 0.61 -5.21 8.12
N ALA A 10 -0.32 -5.10 9.07
CA ALA A 10 0.01 -4.98 10.49
C ALA A 10 0.77 -6.20 11.05
N ASP A 11 0.40 -7.40 10.59
CA ASP A 11 1.04 -8.67 10.93
C ASP A 11 2.46 -8.81 10.36
N LYS A 12 2.85 -7.92 9.44
CA LYS A 12 4.18 -7.87 8.80
C LYS A 12 5.03 -6.69 9.26
N SER A 13 4.70 -6.08 10.39
CA SER A 13 5.38 -4.87 10.87
C SER A 13 6.88 -5.02 11.14
N ASP A 14 7.33 -6.24 11.46
CA ASP A 14 8.75 -6.59 11.67
C ASP A 14 9.38 -7.31 10.47
N THR A 15 8.65 -7.44 9.35
CA THR A 15 9.12 -8.12 8.15
C THR A 15 10.00 -7.17 7.31
N GLU A 16 11.17 -7.65 6.88
CA GLU A 16 12.02 -6.91 5.95
C GLU A 16 11.32 -6.69 4.61
N VAL A 17 11.49 -5.51 4.02
CA VAL A 17 10.81 -5.12 2.76
C VAL A 17 11.11 -6.10 1.61
N GLU A 18 12.31 -6.65 1.56
CA GLU A 18 12.73 -7.62 0.53
C GLU A 18 11.93 -8.93 0.59
N SER A 19 11.33 -9.24 1.74
CA SER A 19 10.48 -10.43 1.94
C SER A 19 9.01 -10.18 1.63
N LEU A 20 8.61 -8.95 1.31
CA LEU A 20 7.25 -8.59 0.92
C LEU A 20 7.02 -8.89 -0.56
N SER A 21 5.79 -9.30 -0.92
CA SER A 21 5.39 -9.39 -2.33
C SER A 21 5.43 -8.02 -3.00
N LEU A 22 5.45 -7.96 -4.34
CA LEU A 22 5.40 -6.69 -5.06
C LEU A 22 4.15 -5.87 -4.68
N GLY A 23 2.98 -6.50 -4.60
CA GLY A 23 1.75 -5.84 -4.15
C GLY A 23 1.85 -5.28 -2.73
N GLU A 24 2.47 -6.03 -1.82
CA GLU A 24 2.68 -5.59 -0.43
C GLU A 24 3.67 -4.43 -0.35
N GLN A 25 4.74 -4.44 -1.15
CA GLN A 25 5.67 -3.31 -1.25
C GLN A 25 4.96 -2.04 -1.73
N LYS A 26 4.09 -2.14 -2.73
CA LYS A 26 3.29 -1.00 -3.21
C LYS A 26 2.33 -0.46 -2.14
N LEU A 27 1.66 -1.34 -1.41
CA LEU A 27 0.79 -0.95 -0.30
C LEU A 27 1.59 -0.27 0.82
N LEU A 28 2.78 -0.76 1.13
CA LEU A 28 3.69 -0.14 2.09
C LEU A 28 4.15 1.25 1.64
N GLU A 29 4.46 1.44 0.35
CA GLU A 29 4.80 2.75 -0.22
C GLU A 29 3.67 3.76 -0.06
N ILE A 30 2.43 3.35 -0.31
CA ILE A 30 1.24 4.18 -0.11
C ILE A 30 1.03 4.50 1.37
N ALA A 31 1.13 3.49 2.26
CA ALA A 31 1.04 3.69 3.70
C ALA A 31 2.07 4.72 4.19
N ARG A 32 3.32 4.62 3.70
CA ARG A 32 4.39 5.58 4.01
C ARG A 32 4.07 6.98 3.50
N ALA A 33 3.55 7.11 2.28
CA ALA A 33 3.18 8.41 1.70
C ALA A 33 2.02 9.07 2.47
N LEU A 34 0.99 8.30 2.82
CA LEU A 34 -0.17 8.77 3.58
C LEU A 34 0.16 9.11 5.03
N ALA A 35 1.13 8.42 5.64
CA ALA A 35 1.61 8.72 7.00
C ALA A 35 2.09 10.18 7.16
N ALA A 36 2.59 10.79 6.08
CA ALA A 36 3.00 12.19 6.04
C ALA A 36 1.82 13.18 6.04
N LYS A 37 0.57 12.68 6.00
CA LYS A 37 -0.68 13.45 5.92
C LYS A 37 -0.65 14.51 4.80
N PRO A 38 -0.35 14.10 3.54
CA PRO A 38 -0.28 15.04 2.43
C PRO A 38 -1.66 15.62 2.13
N LYS A 39 -1.69 16.87 1.64
CA LYS A 39 -2.93 17.49 1.13
C LYS A 39 -3.32 16.98 -0.26
N LEU A 40 -2.34 16.48 -1.01
CA LEU A 40 -2.50 15.92 -2.35
C LEU A 40 -1.49 14.78 -2.51
N LEU A 41 -1.97 13.61 -2.94
CA LEU A 41 -1.15 12.47 -3.29
C LEU A 41 -1.27 12.25 -4.80
N LEU A 42 -0.13 12.30 -5.50
CA LEU A 42 -0.04 11.97 -6.91
C LEU A 42 0.50 10.54 -7.04
N LEU A 43 -0.17 9.73 -7.82
CA LEU A 43 0.19 8.33 -8.06
C LEU A 43 0.39 8.15 -9.56
N ASP A 44 1.63 7.83 -9.95
CA ASP A 44 1.95 7.46 -11.32
C ASP A 44 1.98 5.94 -11.43
N GLU A 45 1.19 5.38 -12.33
CA GLU A 45 1.02 3.94 -12.56
C GLU A 45 0.98 3.07 -11.27
N PRO A 46 0.11 3.35 -10.29
CA PRO A 46 0.15 2.67 -8.99
C PRO A 46 -0.08 1.15 -9.10
N GLY A 47 -0.78 0.70 -10.15
CA GLY A 47 -1.07 -0.72 -10.41
C GLY A 47 -0.01 -1.50 -11.20
N ALA A 48 1.07 -0.86 -11.68
CA ALA A 48 2.01 -1.53 -12.58
C ALA A 48 2.62 -2.80 -11.96
N GLY A 49 2.55 -3.93 -12.67
CA GLY A 49 3.10 -5.21 -12.23
C GLY A 49 2.25 -5.99 -11.21
N LEU A 50 1.08 -5.48 -10.82
CA LEU A 50 0.14 -6.19 -9.95
C LEU A 50 -0.71 -7.19 -10.74
N ASN A 51 -1.09 -8.28 -10.09
CA ASN A 51 -2.15 -9.15 -10.60
C ASN A 51 -3.55 -8.58 -10.31
N ASP A 52 -4.59 -9.18 -10.87
CA ASP A 52 -5.98 -8.71 -10.75
C ASP A 52 -6.43 -8.53 -9.29
N ARG A 53 -6.06 -9.48 -8.41
CA ARG A 53 -6.43 -9.45 -7.00
C ARG A 53 -5.69 -8.36 -6.22
N GLU A 54 -4.41 -8.18 -6.50
CA GLU A 54 -3.60 -7.11 -5.90
C GLU A 54 -4.08 -5.73 -6.37
N MET A 55 -4.47 -5.61 -7.64
CA MET A 55 -5.01 -4.39 -8.21
C MET A 55 -6.35 -4.02 -7.60
N GLU A 56 -7.22 -5.01 -7.33
CA GLU A 56 -8.48 -4.79 -6.62
C GLU A 56 -8.24 -4.26 -5.20
N ASN A 57 -7.37 -4.93 -4.43
CA ASN A 57 -6.99 -4.50 -3.08
C ASN A 57 -6.43 -3.07 -3.07
N LEU A 58 -5.53 -2.75 -4.02
CA LEU A 58 -4.98 -1.41 -4.18
C LEU A 58 -6.09 -0.37 -4.47
N GLY A 59 -7.05 -0.73 -5.33
CA GLY A 59 -8.21 0.10 -5.63
C GLY A 59 -9.09 0.39 -4.41
N GLU A 60 -9.26 -0.58 -3.50
CA GLU A 60 -10.00 -0.37 -2.25
C GLU A 60 -9.33 0.69 -1.38
N ILE A 61 -8.00 0.65 -1.27
CA ILE A 61 -7.24 1.64 -0.50
C ILE A 61 -7.33 3.05 -1.09
N ILE A 62 -7.24 3.17 -2.42
CA ILE A 62 -7.21 4.46 -3.11
C ILE A 62 -8.60 5.11 -3.22
N PHE A 63 -9.64 4.33 -3.52
CA PHE A 63 -10.95 4.87 -3.93
C PHE A 63 -12.08 4.66 -2.91
N LYS A 64 -11.96 3.73 -1.96
CA LYS A 64 -13.03 3.44 -0.99
C LYS A 64 -12.81 4.07 0.39
N ASN A 65 -11.81 4.94 0.54
CA ASN A 65 -11.58 5.74 1.76
C ASN A 65 -12.04 7.18 1.61
#